data_AF-A0A7S2YZ08-F1
#
_entry.id   AF-A0A7S2YZ08-F1
#
_cell.length_a   1.000
_cell.length_b   1.000
_cell.length_c   1.000
_cell.angle_alpha   90.00
_cell.angle_beta   90.00
_cell.angle_gamma   90.00
#
_symmetry.space_group_name_H-M   'P 1'
#
loop_
_entity.id
_entity.type
_entity.pdbx_description
1 polymer ?
#
loop_
_entity_poly.entity_id
_entity_poly.type
_entity_poly.pdbx_seq_one_letter_code
_entity_poly.pdbx_strand_id
1 'polypeptide(L)'
;MTLAKNWASVARHCLSWSKMVSHRIWETQSPLRQFLSTSSKQLPPDAIARLEKVDMPFERLYDLNSAELGEMIRLPKLGRTMHRYLHSIPKCEVNVQVYPITRHILKLDVEITADFLWDRRFHRGAGETFQLWVEDCDSEYILHHEKVVVKEHHCADASGNPGQDIVLSVTVPITDSPLPPQYFLRLLSDTWLHSETVLPISFKKLILPAKFLPCTELLDLQRLPFNSLDRREYAQMF
;
A
#
# COMPACT_ATOMS: atom_id res chain seq x y z
N MET A 1 3.34 -9.91 16.27
CA MET A 1 2.90 -11.33 16.30
C MET A 1 1.90 -11.65 15.21
N THR A 2 0.87 -10.82 14.96
CA THR A 2 -0.16 -11.07 13.93
C THR A 2 0.38 -10.99 12.50
N LEU A 3 1.18 -9.97 12.19
CA LEU A 3 1.90 -9.86 10.90
C LEU A 3 2.81 -11.06 10.63
N ALA A 4 3.54 -11.55 11.63
CA ALA A 4 4.41 -12.72 11.49
C ALA A 4 3.63 -14.02 11.22
N LYS A 5 2.34 -14.06 11.56
CA LYS A 5 1.43 -15.18 11.25
C LYS A 5 0.61 -14.95 9.98
N ASN A 6 0.83 -13.82 9.29
CA ASN A 6 0.12 -13.44 8.07
C ASN A 6 -1.40 -13.38 8.22
N TRP A 7 -1.93 -13.01 9.39
CA TRP A 7 -3.37 -12.84 9.59
C TRP A 7 -3.78 -11.40 9.27
N ALA A 8 -4.34 -11.18 8.09
CA ALA A 8 -4.68 -9.86 7.56
C ALA A 8 -5.73 -9.17 8.44
N SER A 9 -6.85 -9.84 8.70
CA SER A 9 -7.96 -9.26 9.46
C SER A 9 -7.56 -8.84 10.87
N VAL A 10 -6.90 -9.74 11.62
CA VAL A 10 -6.46 -9.42 12.99
C VAL A 10 -5.36 -8.36 12.99
N ALA A 11 -4.40 -8.43 12.06
CA ALA A 11 -3.34 -7.43 11.96
C ALA A 11 -3.90 -6.02 11.70
N ARG A 12 -4.92 -5.89 10.84
CA ARG A 12 -5.60 -4.63 10.55
C ARG A 12 -6.25 -4.02 11.79
N HIS A 13 -7.00 -4.82 12.54
CA HIS A 13 -7.65 -4.36 13.77
C HIS A 13 -6.61 -3.95 14.82
N CYS A 14 -5.53 -4.73 14.99
CA CYS A 14 -4.43 -4.36 15.88
C CYS A 14 -3.76 -3.03 15.47
N LEU A 15 -3.55 -2.82 14.17
CA LEU A 15 -2.99 -1.57 13.65
C LEU A 15 -3.94 -0.39 13.90
N SER A 16 -5.24 -0.56 13.61
CA SER A 16 -6.26 0.47 13.88
C SER A 16 -6.31 0.82 15.37
N TRP A 17 -6.34 -0.16 16.26
CA TRP A 17 -6.30 0.07 17.71
C TRP A 17 -5.02 0.78 18.16
N SER A 18 -3.85 0.41 17.62
CA SER A 18 -2.60 1.09 17.95
C SER A 18 -2.66 2.57 17.58
N LYS A 19 -3.24 2.90 16.43
CA LYS A 19 -3.43 4.29 16.00
C LYS A 19 -4.44 5.02 16.89
N MET A 20 -5.58 4.40 17.18
CA MET A 20 -6.61 4.94 18.06
C MET A 20 -6.06 5.27 19.45
N VAL A 21 -5.25 4.38 20.04
CA VAL A 21 -4.61 4.60 21.34
C VAL A 21 -3.58 5.73 21.26
N SER A 22 -2.77 5.77 20.20
CA SER A 22 -1.75 6.81 20.00
C SER A 22 -2.38 8.20 19.89
N HIS A 23 -3.45 8.32 19.12
CA HIS A 23 -4.13 9.60 18.88
C HIS A 23 -5.23 9.92 19.89
N ARG A 24 -5.61 8.97 20.73
CA ARG A 24 -6.76 9.05 21.66
C ARG A 24 -8.06 9.43 20.96
N ILE A 25 -8.27 8.89 19.76
CA ILE A 25 -9.49 9.07 18.98
C ILE A 25 -10.00 7.71 18.51
N TRP A 26 -11.30 7.62 18.27
CA TRP A 26 -11.92 6.44 17.68
C TRP A 26 -11.94 6.54 16.15
N GLU A 27 -11.95 5.38 15.48
CA GLU A 27 -12.10 5.26 14.02
C GLU A 27 -13.45 5.79 13.50
N THR A 28 -14.44 6.00 14.36
CA THR A 28 -15.71 6.62 13.97
C THR A 28 -15.68 8.14 13.99
N GLN A 29 -14.60 8.74 14.49
CA GLN A 29 -14.47 10.20 14.62
C GLN A 29 -13.75 10.79 13.41
N SER A 30 -13.87 12.11 13.21
CA SER A 30 -13.22 12.75 12.08
C SER A 30 -11.69 12.65 12.19
N PRO A 31 -10.97 12.25 11.12
CA PRO A 31 -9.51 12.21 11.12
C PRO A 31 -8.88 13.60 11.30
N LEU A 32 -9.63 14.69 11.11
CA LEU A 32 -9.15 16.04 11.42
C LEU A 32 -8.82 16.23 12.90
N ARG A 33 -9.34 15.39 13.80
CA ARG A 33 -8.97 15.38 15.21
C ARG A 33 -7.49 15.03 15.44
N GLN A 34 -6.84 14.33 14.51
CA GLN A 34 -5.42 13.98 14.60
C GLN A 34 -4.52 15.22 14.63
N PHE A 35 -4.95 16.33 14.01
CA PHE A 35 -4.20 17.59 14.01
C PHE A 35 -4.28 18.37 15.34
N LEU A 36 -5.14 17.95 16.27
CA LEU A 36 -5.30 18.62 17.58
C LEU A 36 -4.10 18.38 18.51
N SER A 37 -3.41 17.26 18.35
CA SER A 37 -2.34 16.83 19.26
C SER A 37 -0.99 17.52 19.03
N THR A 38 -0.79 18.20 17.89
CA THR A 38 0.57 18.44 17.37
C THR A 38 0.91 19.91 17.06
N SER A 39 -0.06 20.85 17.08
CA SER A 39 0.18 22.24 16.63
C SER A 39 -0.40 23.32 17.54
N SER A 40 0.35 24.43 17.65
CA SER A 40 0.02 25.67 18.37
C SER A 40 -1.12 26.50 17.74
N LYS A 41 -1.57 26.16 16.53
CA LYS A 41 -2.80 26.70 15.91
C LYS A 41 -3.83 25.58 15.80
N GLN A 42 -4.46 25.29 16.93
CA GLN A 42 -5.51 24.28 17.05
C GLN A 42 -6.72 24.67 16.19
N LEU A 43 -7.19 23.71 15.41
CA LEU A 43 -8.56 23.77 14.88
C LEU A 43 -9.49 23.74 16.10
N PRO A 44 -10.45 24.68 16.25
CA PRO A 44 -11.32 24.67 17.41
C PRO A 44 -12.08 23.34 17.49
N PRO A 45 -12.15 22.69 18.66
CA PRO A 45 -12.86 21.41 18.80
C PRO A 45 -14.35 21.55 18.45
N ASP A 46 -14.95 22.74 18.63
CA ASP A 46 -16.31 23.04 18.19
C ASP A 46 -16.47 22.97 16.66
N ALA A 47 -15.46 23.41 15.89
CA ALA A 47 -15.51 23.33 14.43
C ALA A 47 -15.53 21.87 13.94
N ILE A 48 -14.74 21.00 14.58
CA ILE A 48 -14.71 19.56 14.25
C ILE A 48 -16.01 18.89 14.69
N ALA A 49 -16.52 19.21 15.88
CA ALA A 49 -17.80 18.67 16.36
C ALA A 49 -18.98 19.10 15.47
N ARG A 50 -18.93 20.29 14.86
CA ARG A 50 -19.91 20.71 13.85
C ARG A 50 -19.79 19.90 12.57
N LEU A 51 -18.57 19.62 12.11
CA LEU A 51 -18.35 18.80 10.92
C LEU A 51 -18.86 17.37 11.11
N GLU A 52 -18.61 16.76 12.26
CA GLU A 52 -19.09 15.42 12.61
C GLU A 52 -20.63 15.32 12.66
N LYS A 53 -21.33 16.44 12.91
CA LYS A 53 -22.80 16.49 12.88
C LYS A 53 -23.39 16.51 11.47
N VAL A 54 -22.60 16.79 10.44
CA VAL A 54 -23.09 16.90 9.06
C VAL A 54 -23.30 15.52 8.41
N ASP A 55 -22.91 14.42 9.09
CA ASP A 55 -23.10 13.03 8.67
C ASP A 55 -22.73 12.78 7.19
N MET A 56 -21.50 13.17 6.83
CA MET A 56 -20.96 13.00 5.49
C MET A 56 -19.78 12.03 5.52
N PRO A 57 -19.66 11.09 4.56
CA PRO A 57 -18.49 10.24 4.43
C PRO A 57 -17.22 11.08 4.27
N PHE A 58 -16.15 10.67 4.95
CA PHE A 58 -14.88 11.40 4.96
C PHE A 58 -14.31 11.62 3.55
N GLU A 59 -14.40 10.62 2.67
CA GLU A 59 -13.91 10.71 1.29
C GLU A 59 -14.53 11.87 0.50
N ARG A 60 -15.82 12.18 0.74
CA ARG A 60 -16.49 13.29 0.04
C ARG A 60 -16.02 14.66 0.49
N LEU A 61 -15.39 14.76 1.66
CA LEU A 61 -14.86 16.04 2.12
C LEU A 61 -13.73 16.53 1.22
N TYR A 62 -13.00 15.62 0.57
CA TYR A 62 -11.88 15.96 -0.33
C TYR A 62 -12.32 16.67 -1.60
N ASP A 63 -13.56 16.44 -2.04
CA ASP A 63 -14.11 17.06 -3.26
C ASP A 63 -14.59 18.49 -3.02
N LEU A 64 -14.71 18.91 -1.75
CA LEU A 64 -15.30 20.19 -1.37
C LEU A 64 -14.31 21.34 -1.41
N ASN A 65 -14.77 22.48 -1.91
CA ASN A 65 -13.98 23.69 -1.90
C ASN A 65 -13.85 24.28 -0.49
N SER A 66 -12.79 25.07 -0.29
CA SER A 66 -12.56 25.76 1.00
C SER A 66 -13.72 26.67 1.46
N ALA A 67 -14.51 27.21 0.54
CA ALA A 67 -15.70 28.02 0.84
C ALA A 67 -16.86 27.14 1.32
N GLU A 68 -17.14 26.05 0.61
CA GLU A 68 -18.19 25.07 0.94
C GLU A 68 -17.93 24.43 2.31
N LEU A 69 -16.68 24.03 2.57
CA LEU A 69 -16.28 23.52 3.88
C LEU A 69 -16.51 24.54 4.99
N GLY A 70 -16.26 25.82 4.74
CA GLY A 70 -16.49 26.90 5.70
C GLY A 70 -17.98 27.17 5.95
N GLU A 71 -18.81 27.05 4.91
CA GLU A 71 -20.26 27.19 4.99
C GLU A 71 -20.90 26.03 5.76
N MET A 72 -20.46 24.79 5.52
CA MET A 72 -20.93 23.60 6.23
C MET A 72 -20.77 23.70 7.74
N ILE A 73 -19.61 24.17 8.23
CA ILE A 73 -19.37 24.38 9.66
C ILE A 73 -19.94 25.71 10.20
N ARG A 74 -20.56 26.52 9.34
CA ARG A 74 -21.04 27.89 9.63
C ARG A 74 -19.95 28.81 10.17
N LEU A 75 -18.70 28.57 9.75
CA LEU A 75 -17.50 29.31 10.18
C LEU A 75 -16.59 29.53 8.95
N PRO A 76 -16.93 30.49 8.06
CA PRO A 76 -16.24 30.68 6.78
C PRO A 76 -14.74 31.02 6.92
N LYS A 77 -14.35 31.65 8.04
CA LYS A 77 -12.94 31.98 8.34
C LYS A 77 -12.06 30.73 8.48
N LEU A 78 -12.62 29.60 8.92
CA LEU A 78 -11.88 28.37 9.17
C LEU A 78 -11.87 27.42 7.97
N GLY A 79 -12.71 27.64 6.96
CA GLY A 79 -12.82 26.77 5.78
C GLY A 79 -11.48 26.57 5.06
N ARG A 80 -10.70 27.65 4.88
CA ARG A 80 -9.35 27.57 4.27
C ARG A 80 -8.38 26.72 5.08
N THR A 81 -8.41 26.82 6.41
CA THR A 81 -7.54 26.03 7.28
C THR A 81 -7.95 24.56 7.29
N MET A 82 -9.26 24.28 7.36
CA MET A 82 -9.77 22.91 7.31
C MET A 82 -9.44 22.23 6.00
N HIS A 83 -9.66 22.91 4.87
CA HIS A 83 -9.30 22.42 3.55
C HIS A 83 -7.82 22.06 3.48
N ARG A 84 -6.93 22.95 3.96
CA ARG A 84 -5.50 22.65 4.01
C ARG A 84 -5.19 21.39 4.84
N TYR A 85 -5.78 21.28 6.03
CA TYR A 85 -5.54 20.13 6.91
C TYR A 85 -6.08 18.83 6.31
N LEU A 86 -7.22 18.89 5.63
CA LEU A 86 -7.78 17.75 4.93
C LEU A 86 -6.81 17.21 3.87
N HIS A 87 -6.27 18.09 3.02
CA HIS A 87 -5.26 17.74 2.02
C HIS A 87 -3.86 17.48 2.61
N SER A 88 -3.65 17.73 3.90
CA SER A 88 -2.43 17.33 4.61
C SER A 88 -2.55 15.95 5.27
N ILE A 89 -3.69 15.29 5.21
CA ILE A 89 -3.79 13.89 5.65
C ILE A 89 -3.12 13.03 4.57
N PRO A 90 -2.17 12.16 4.91
CA PRO A 90 -1.50 11.34 3.91
C PRO A 90 -2.48 10.47 3.14
N LYS A 91 -2.53 10.66 1.83
CA LYS A 91 -3.31 9.86 0.89
C LYS A 91 -2.40 9.46 -0.25
N CYS A 92 -2.42 8.19 -0.61
CA CYS A 92 -1.56 7.65 -1.65
C CYS A 92 -2.43 6.93 -2.66
N GLU A 93 -2.32 7.30 -3.92
CA GLU A 93 -2.91 6.53 -5.00
C GLU A 93 -1.98 5.38 -5.36
N VAL A 94 -2.56 4.22 -5.68
CA VAL A 94 -1.78 3.03 -6.02
C VAL A 94 -2.28 2.48 -7.34
N ASN A 95 -1.34 2.26 -8.24
CA ASN A 95 -1.53 1.54 -9.50
C ASN A 95 -0.71 0.25 -9.46
N VAL A 96 -1.20 -0.80 -10.13
CA VAL A 96 -0.50 -2.08 -10.17
C VAL A 96 -0.56 -2.70 -11.55
N GLN A 97 0.59 -3.17 -12.02
CA GLN A 97 0.72 -3.99 -13.22
C GLN A 97 1.07 -5.42 -12.83
N VAL A 98 0.34 -6.38 -13.38
CA VAL A 98 0.44 -7.81 -13.01
C VAL A 98 1.13 -8.57 -14.13
N TYR A 99 2.23 -9.25 -13.81
CA TYR A 99 2.97 -10.09 -14.76
C TYR A 99 3.07 -11.52 -14.23
N PRO A 100 2.50 -12.51 -14.91
CA PRO A 100 2.65 -13.90 -14.49
C PRO A 100 4.03 -14.42 -14.87
N ILE A 101 4.90 -14.68 -13.87
CA ILE A 101 6.24 -15.26 -14.10
C ILE A 101 6.11 -16.77 -14.31
N THR A 102 5.41 -17.44 -13.42
CA THR A 102 5.15 -18.88 -13.50
C THR A 102 3.68 -19.16 -13.19
N ARG A 103 3.26 -20.42 -13.33
CA ARG A 103 1.91 -20.86 -12.95
C ARG A 103 1.58 -20.65 -11.46
N HIS A 104 2.60 -20.45 -10.61
CA HIS A 104 2.43 -20.30 -9.15
C HIS A 104 2.94 -18.97 -8.61
N ILE A 105 3.47 -18.09 -9.45
CA ILE A 105 4.14 -16.87 -9.03
C ILE A 105 3.75 -15.72 -9.95
N LEU A 106 3.21 -14.65 -9.37
CA LEU A 106 2.95 -13.37 -10.03
C LEU A 106 3.95 -12.33 -9.55
N LYS A 107 4.42 -11.51 -10.49
CA LYS A 107 5.10 -10.25 -10.21
C LYS A 107 4.09 -9.12 -10.28
N LEU A 108 4.08 -8.28 -9.26
CA LEU A 108 3.28 -7.08 -9.17
C LEU A 108 4.24 -5.89 -9.20
N ASP A 109 4.17 -5.10 -10.26
CA ASP A 109 4.85 -3.81 -10.30
C ASP A 109 3.85 -2.76 -9.78
N VAL A 110 4.09 -2.31 -8.55
CA VAL A 110 3.26 -1.39 -7.80
C VAL A 110 3.86 0.02 -7.95
N GLU A 111 3.04 0.96 -8.39
CA GLU A 111 3.37 2.37 -8.51
C GLU A 111 2.52 3.14 -7.49
N ILE A 112 3.19 3.87 -6.60
CA ILE A 112 2.56 4.62 -5.51
C ILE A 112 2.80 6.10 -5.74
N THR A 113 1.72 6.86 -5.87
CA THR A 113 1.73 8.32 -6.04
C THR A 113 1.21 8.96 -4.75
N ALA A 114 1.99 9.84 -4.14
CA ALA A 114 1.60 10.53 -2.91
C ALA A 114 0.76 11.78 -3.23
N ASP A 115 -0.56 11.69 -3.03
CA ASP A 115 -1.53 12.77 -3.26
C ASP A 115 -1.90 13.48 -1.95
N PHE A 116 -0.91 14.15 -1.35
CA PHE A 116 -1.14 15.00 -0.18
C PHE A 116 -0.09 16.10 -0.05
N LEU A 117 -0.45 17.15 0.69
CA LEU A 117 0.41 18.28 0.99
C LEU A 117 1.31 17.98 2.19
N TRP A 118 2.61 17.87 1.94
CA TRP A 118 3.59 17.69 3.01
C TRP A 118 3.68 18.94 3.90
N ASP A 119 3.52 18.73 5.21
CA ASP A 119 3.69 19.77 6.23
C ASP A 119 4.56 19.22 7.36
N ARG A 120 5.77 19.77 7.50
CA ARG A 120 6.78 19.37 8.50
C ARG A 120 6.32 19.49 9.95
N ARG A 121 5.21 20.19 10.23
CA ARG A 121 4.63 20.30 11.57
C ARG A 121 3.82 19.07 11.97
N PHE A 122 3.22 18.41 10.98
CA PHE A 122 2.33 17.27 11.20
C PHE A 122 2.99 15.96 10.80
N HIS A 123 3.73 15.99 9.70
CA HIS A 123 4.44 14.84 9.17
C HIS A 123 5.78 14.70 9.87
N ARG A 124 6.17 13.46 10.18
CA ARG A 124 7.45 13.17 10.82
C ARG A 124 8.57 13.56 9.86
N GLY A 125 9.52 14.37 10.32
CA GLY A 125 10.64 14.87 9.50
C GLY A 125 11.53 13.79 8.85
N ALA A 126 11.43 12.53 9.29
CA ALA A 126 12.14 11.39 8.71
C ALA A 126 11.40 10.72 7.53
N GLY A 127 10.09 10.97 7.36
CA GLY A 127 9.22 10.27 6.42
C GLY A 127 7.96 9.71 7.09
N GLU A 128 6.86 9.64 6.34
CA GLU A 128 5.68 8.87 6.74
C GLU A 128 5.83 7.42 6.30
N THR A 129 5.50 6.49 7.19
CA THR A 129 5.64 5.06 6.90
C THR A 129 4.28 4.46 6.58
N PHE A 130 4.23 3.68 5.50
CA PHE A 130 3.10 2.89 5.07
C PHE A 130 3.47 1.40 5.09
N GLN A 131 2.47 0.56 5.34
CA GLN A 131 2.52 -0.89 5.17
C GLN A 131 1.81 -1.22 3.86
N LEU A 132 2.54 -1.80 2.91
CA LEU A 132 2.00 -2.36 1.69
C LEU A 132 1.69 -3.84 1.94
N TRP A 133 0.42 -4.23 1.91
CA TRP A 133 -0.03 -5.61 2.06
C TRP A 133 -0.63 -6.11 0.75
N VAL A 134 -0.34 -7.35 0.39
CA VAL A 134 -1.09 -8.09 -0.61
C VAL A 134 -1.82 -9.21 0.11
N GLU A 135 -3.14 -9.19 0.02
CA GLU A 135 -4.05 -10.12 0.69
C GLU A 135 -4.72 -11.05 -0.32
N ASP A 136 -5.19 -12.18 0.19
CA ASP A 136 -6.02 -13.13 -0.54
C ASP A 136 -7.41 -12.58 -0.89
N CYS A 137 -8.24 -13.38 -1.58
CA CYS A 137 -9.58 -12.95 -2.01
C CYS A 137 -10.54 -12.72 -0.85
N ASP A 138 -10.29 -13.34 0.31
CA ASP A 138 -11.13 -13.25 1.50
C ASP A 138 -10.60 -12.22 2.52
N SER A 139 -9.45 -11.58 2.25
CA SER A 139 -8.78 -10.64 3.16
C SER A 139 -8.48 -11.23 4.56
N GLU A 140 -8.20 -12.54 4.61
CA GLU A 140 -7.85 -13.27 5.83
C GLU A 140 -6.34 -13.50 5.93
N TYR A 141 -5.68 -13.75 4.80
CA TYR A 141 -4.24 -14.03 4.76
C TYR A 141 -3.46 -12.96 4.01
N ILE A 142 -2.35 -12.55 4.62
CA ILE A 142 -1.35 -11.68 3.99
C ILE A 142 -0.40 -12.57 3.18
N LEU A 143 -0.43 -12.44 1.85
CA LEU A 143 0.47 -13.12 0.93
C LEU A 143 1.86 -12.46 0.90
N HIS A 144 1.90 -11.14 1.03
CA HIS A 144 3.12 -10.36 1.08
C HIS A 144 2.90 -9.08 1.90
N HIS A 145 3.91 -8.64 2.65
CA HIS A 145 3.91 -7.33 3.28
C HIS A 145 5.29 -6.67 3.22
N GLU A 146 5.30 -5.36 2.97
CA GLU A 146 6.52 -4.54 2.93
C GLU A 146 6.26 -3.15 3.54
N LYS A 147 7.32 -2.52 4.06
CA LYS A 147 7.26 -1.15 4.57
C LYS A 147 7.71 -0.16 3.49
N VAL A 148 6.89 0.84 3.23
CA VAL A 148 7.18 1.92 2.28
C VAL A 148 7.32 3.22 3.06
N VAL A 149 8.37 4.00 2.80
CA VAL A 149 8.58 5.29 3.45
C VAL A 149 8.40 6.41 2.42
N VAL A 150 7.36 7.22 2.62
CA VAL A 150 7.07 8.41 1.83
C VAL A 150 7.79 9.60 2.45
N LYS A 151 8.60 10.30 1.65
CA LYS A 151 9.37 11.48 2.05
C LYS A 151 8.80 12.72 1.36
N GLU A 152 9.23 13.89 1.81
CA GLU A 152 8.77 15.19 1.28
C GLU A 152 8.89 15.31 -0.25
N HIS A 153 9.99 14.84 -0.85
CA HIS A 153 10.20 14.90 -2.32
C HIS A 153 9.31 13.96 -3.15
N HIS A 154 8.65 12.99 -2.50
CA HIS A 154 7.65 12.15 -3.18
C HIS A 154 6.29 12.83 -3.25
N CYS A 155 6.06 13.86 -2.43
CA CYS A 155 4.79 14.58 -2.38
C CYS A 155 4.82 15.75 -3.37
N ALA A 156 3.65 16.20 -3.82
CA ALA A 156 3.56 17.39 -4.65
C ALA A 156 4.05 18.63 -3.88
N ASP A 157 4.89 19.43 -4.55
CA ASP A 157 5.36 20.69 -3.99
C ASP A 157 4.22 21.72 -3.93
N ALA A 158 4.31 22.68 -3.00
CA ALA A 158 3.40 23.83 -2.93
C ALA A 158 3.35 24.67 -4.23
N SER A 159 4.35 24.49 -5.11
CA SER A 159 4.46 25.12 -6.43
C SER A 159 3.68 24.38 -7.53
N GLY A 160 3.04 23.24 -7.22
CA GLY A 160 2.24 22.45 -8.16
C GLY A 160 3.04 21.48 -9.03
N ASN A 161 4.33 21.26 -8.71
CA ASN A 161 5.10 20.22 -9.38
C ASN A 161 4.69 18.84 -8.83
N PRO A 162 4.44 17.84 -9.70
CA PRO A 162 4.16 16.49 -9.25
C PRO A 162 5.37 15.94 -8.49
N GLY A 163 5.09 15.22 -7.40
CA GLY A 163 6.11 14.50 -6.65
C GLY A 163 6.67 13.33 -7.44
N GLN A 164 7.77 12.75 -6.96
CA GLN A 164 8.32 11.54 -7.55
C GLN A 164 7.56 10.30 -7.09
N ASP A 165 7.05 9.51 -8.04
CA ASP A 165 6.38 8.24 -7.77
C ASP A 165 7.34 7.17 -7.22
N ILE A 166 6.80 6.32 -6.34
CA ILE A 166 7.52 5.21 -5.74
C ILE A 166 7.13 3.94 -6.50
N VAL A 167 8.10 3.30 -7.15
CA VAL A 167 7.90 2.04 -7.88
C VAL A 167 8.52 0.88 -7.12
N LEU A 168 7.74 -0.18 -6.91
CA LEU A 168 8.12 -1.38 -6.18
C LEU A 168 7.75 -2.62 -6.99
N SER A 169 8.65 -3.60 -7.07
CA SER A 169 8.38 -4.90 -7.69
C SER A 169 8.23 -5.96 -6.62
N VAL A 170 7.01 -6.44 -6.41
CA VAL A 170 6.66 -7.45 -5.42
C VAL A 170 6.34 -8.77 -6.11
N THR A 171 6.64 -9.88 -5.45
CA THR A 171 6.31 -11.22 -5.96
C THR A 171 5.34 -11.91 -5.01
N VAL A 172 4.22 -12.41 -5.54
CA VAL A 172 3.19 -13.07 -4.75
C VAL A 172 2.86 -14.46 -5.30
N PRO A 173 2.60 -15.44 -4.41
CA PRO A 173 2.17 -16.76 -4.84
C PRO A 173 0.74 -16.70 -5.39
N ILE A 174 0.43 -17.56 -6.36
CA ILE A 174 -0.93 -17.80 -6.83
C ILE A 174 -1.25 -19.30 -6.85
N THR A 175 -2.44 -19.65 -6.40
CA THR A 175 -2.99 -21.00 -6.52
C THR A 175 -3.66 -21.14 -7.88
N ASP A 176 -3.31 -22.19 -8.61
CA ASP A 176 -3.78 -22.40 -9.98
C ASP A 176 -5.06 -23.27 -10.03
N SER A 177 -5.44 -23.94 -8.94
CA SER A 177 -6.67 -24.73 -8.86
C SER A 177 -7.27 -24.74 -7.45
N PRO A 178 -8.40 -24.04 -7.21
CA PRO A 178 -9.04 -23.06 -8.08
C PRO A 178 -8.26 -21.74 -8.15
N LEU A 179 -8.26 -21.09 -9.32
CA LEU A 179 -7.72 -19.75 -9.49
C LEU A 179 -8.60 -18.75 -8.71
N PRO A 180 -8.05 -17.95 -7.78
CA PRO A 180 -8.82 -16.95 -7.07
C PRO A 180 -9.30 -15.87 -8.04
N PRO A 181 -10.47 -15.24 -7.80
CA PRO A 181 -11.00 -14.23 -8.71
C PRO A 181 -10.19 -12.93 -8.69
N GLN A 182 -9.67 -12.56 -7.51
CA GLN A 182 -8.91 -11.35 -7.28
C GLN A 182 -8.08 -11.45 -5.99
N TYR A 183 -7.04 -10.63 -5.90
CA TYR A 183 -6.36 -10.29 -4.65
C TYR A 183 -6.60 -8.83 -4.28
N PHE A 184 -6.31 -8.48 -3.03
CA PHE A 184 -6.40 -7.09 -2.59
C PHE A 184 -5.00 -6.56 -2.26
N LEU A 185 -4.63 -5.46 -2.90
CA LEU A 185 -3.48 -4.68 -2.47
C LEU A 185 -3.99 -3.58 -1.53
N ARG A 186 -3.43 -3.51 -0.33
CA ARG A 186 -3.75 -2.48 0.66
C ARG A 186 -2.50 -1.70 1.01
N LEU A 187 -2.61 -0.38 0.96
CA LEU A 187 -1.59 0.52 1.47
C LEU A 187 -2.14 1.21 2.72
N LEU A 188 -1.54 0.94 3.87
CA LEU A 188 -2.02 1.38 5.17
C LEU A 188 -0.97 2.29 5.82
N SER A 189 -1.33 3.50 6.24
CA SER A 189 -0.40 4.30 7.05
C SER A 189 -0.10 3.59 8.37
N ASP A 190 1.09 3.74 8.94
CA ASP A 190 1.40 3.23 10.29
C ASP A 190 0.89 4.19 11.38
N THR A 191 0.83 5.48 11.06
CA THR A 191 0.59 6.57 11.99
C THR A 191 -0.81 7.16 11.87
N TRP A 192 -1.37 7.27 10.66
CA TRP A 192 -2.61 8.00 10.41
C TRP A 192 -3.85 7.08 10.34
N LEU A 193 -4.93 7.52 10.97
CA LEU A 193 -6.28 6.95 10.83
C LEU A 193 -6.94 7.49 9.56
N HIS A 194 -7.78 6.68 8.93
CA HIS A 194 -8.42 6.95 7.62
C HIS A 194 -7.44 7.24 6.48
N SER A 195 -6.18 6.82 6.64
CA SER A 195 -5.16 6.82 5.59
C SER A 195 -4.94 5.37 5.15
N GLU A 196 -5.90 4.87 4.38
CA GLU A 196 -5.83 3.56 3.75
C GLU A 196 -6.27 3.63 2.29
N THR A 197 -5.66 2.81 1.45
CA THR A 197 -6.02 2.69 0.04
C THR A 197 -6.05 1.23 -0.32
N VAL A 198 -7.15 0.82 -0.96
CA VAL A 198 -7.45 -0.58 -1.27
C VAL A 198 -7.67 -0.69 -2.76
N LEU A 199 -6.86 -1.53 -3.42
CA LEU A 199 -6.93 -1.77 -4.84
C LEU A 199 -7.20 -3.26 -5.12
N PRO A 200 -8.35 -3.61 -5.73
CA PRO A 200 -8.63 -4.98 -6.14
C PRO A 200 -7.85 -5.34 -7.40
N ILE A 201 -7.05 -6.40 -7.33
CA ILE A 201 -6.29 -6.96 -8.45
C ILE A 201 -7.09 -8.10 -9.06
N SER A 202 -7.82 -7.81 -10.15
CA SER A 202 -8.67 -8.80 -10.82
C SER A 202 -7.87 -9.75 -11.73
N PHE A 203 -8.09 -11.06 -11.59
CA PHE A 203 -7.44 -12.09 -12.41
C PHE A 203 -8.31 -12.61 -13.56
N LYS A 204 -9.48 -12.00 -13.82
CA LYS A 204 -10.43 -12.42 -14.87
C LYS A 204 -9.82 -12.53 -16.29
N LYS A 205 -8.83 -11.70 -16.60
CA LYS A 205 -8.14 -11.67 -17.90
C LYS A 205 -6.70 -12.22 -17.82
N LEU A 206 -6.33 -12.83 -16.69
CA LEU A 206 -4.98 -13.32 -16.45
C LEU A 206 -4.80 -14.67 -17.16
N ILE A 207 -3.80 -14.74 -18.03
CA ILE A 207 -3.40 -15.99 -18.69
C ILE A 207 -2.12 -16.46 -18.01
N LEU A 208 -2.20 -17.61 -17.32
CA LEU A 208 -1.02 -18.20 -16.69
C LEU A 208 -0.16 -18.94 -17.74
N PRO A 209 1.17 -18.86 -17.65
CA PRO A 209 2.08 -19.67 -18.46
C PRO A 209 1.82 -21.17 -18.29
N ALA A 210 2.18 -21.94 -19.31
CA ALA A 210 2.12 -23.41 -19.23
C ALA A 210 3.02 -23.93 -18.11
N LYS A 211 2.63 -25.08 -17.52
CA LYS A 211 3.45 -25.76 -16.52
C LYS A 211 4.77 -26.19 -17.15
N PHE A 212 5.88 -25.94 -16.46
CA PHE A 212 7.19 -26.44 -16.90
C PHE A 212 7.16 -27.95 -17.04
N LEU A 213 7.82 -28.45 -18.08
CA LEU A 213 8.11 -29.86 -18.20
C LEU A 213 9.02 -30.29 -17.06
N PRO A 214 8.91 -31.53 -16.57
CA PRO A 214 9.85 -32.05 -15.60
C PRO A 214 11.27 -31.96 -16.15
N CYS A 215 12.24 -31.66 -15.29
CA CYS A 215 13.65 -31.71 -15.68
C CYS A 215 14.00 -33.12 -16.19
N THR A 216 14.89 -33.20 -17.18
CA THR A 216 15.43 -34.48 -17.63
C THR A 216 16.14 -35.17 -16.47
N GLU A 217 15.74 -36.40 -16.17
CA GLU A 217 16.36 -37.18 -15.10
C GLU A 217 17.84 -37.42 -15.40
N LEU A 218 18.69 -37.21 -14.40
CA LEU A 218 20.08 -37.60 -14.50
C LEU A 218 20.14 -39.11 -14.49
N LEU A 219 20.51 -39.69 -15.63
CA LEU A 219 20.69 -41.13 -15.74
C LEU A 219 21.93 -41.53 -14.93
N ASP A 220 21.76 -42.45 -13.98
CA ASP A 220 22.85 -43.08 -13.23
C ASP A 220 23.63 -44.06 -14.11
N LEU A 221 24.21 -43.54 -15.19
CA LEU A 221 25.07 -44.29 -16.09
C LEU A 221 26.47 -44.40 -15.51
N GLN A 222 27.16 -45.49 -15.84
CA GLN A 222 28.58 -45.57 -15.62
C GLN A 222 29.28 -44.46 -16.42
N ARG A 223 30.18 -43.73 -15.77
CA ARG A 223 30.99 -42.71 -16.43
C ARG A 223 31.72 -43.34 -17.61
N LEU A 224 31.60 -42.71 -18.78
CA LEU A 224 32.30 -43.17 -19.98
C LEU A 224 33.81 -43.01 -19.78
N PRO A 225 34.62 -44.06 -19.98
CA PRO A 225 36.08 -43.95 -19.92
C PRO A 225 36.61 -43.14 -21.09
N PHE A 226 37.83 -42.58 -20.96
CA PHE A 226 38.49 -41.83 -22.05
C PHE A 226 38.67 -42.66 -23.33
N ASN A 227 38.71 -43.99 -23.21
CA ASN A 227 38.80 -44.92 -24.34
C ASN A 227 37.50 -44.99 -25.19
N SER A 228 36.39 -44.42 -24.71
CA SER A 228 35.15 -44.29 -25.49
C SER A 228 35.21 -43.16 -26.54
N LEU A 229 36.30 -42.39 -26.58
CA LEU A 229 36.53 -41.38 -27.61
C LEU A 229 37.22 -42.01 -28.83
N ASP A 230 36.60 -41.89 -30.01
CA ASP A 230 37.13 -42.49 -31.26
C ASP A 230 38.49 -41.92 -31.69
N ARG A 231 38.80 -40.68 -31.31
CA ARG A 231 40.07 -40.01 -31.69
C ARG A 231 41.00 -39.87 -30.50
N ARG A 232 42.22 -40.37 -30.65
CA ARG A 232 43.28 -40.30 -29.64
C ARG A 232 43.71 -38.86 -29.31
N GLU A 233 43.59 -37.95 -30.27
CA GLU A 233 43.90 -36.53 -30.09
C GLU A 233 42.99 -35.88 -29.04
N TYR A 234 41.71 -36.27 -28.95
CA TYR A 234 40.77 -35.74 -27.96
C TYR A 234 40.96 -36.37 -26.57
N ALA A 235 41.39 -37.63 -26.51
CA ALA A 235 41.73 -38.26 -25.24
C ALA A 235 42.95 -37.63 -24.54
N GLN A 236 43.82 -36.94 -25.28
CA GLN A 236 44.99 -36.23 -24.72
C GLN A 236 44.63 -34.85 -24.12
N MET A 237 43.42 -34.34 -24.35
CA MET A 237 42.97 -33.03 -23.86
C MET A 237 42.28 -33.07 -22.48
N PHE A 238 42.01 -34.26 -21.94
CA PHE A 238 41.35 -34.49 -20.64
C PHE A 238 42.28 -35.27 -19.71
#